data_AF-A0AAW8NX03-F1
#
_entry.id   AF-A0AAW8NX03-F1
#
_cell.length_a   1.000
_cell.length_b   1.000
_cell.length_c   1.000
_cell.angle_alpha   90.00
_cell.angle_beta   90.00
_cell.angle_gamma   90.00
#
_symmetry.space_group_name_H-M   'P 1'
#
loop_
_entity.id
_entity.type
_entity.pdbx_description
1 polymer ?
#
loop_
_entity_poly.entity_id
_entity_poly.type
_entity_poly.pdbx_seq_one_letter_code
_entity_poly.pdbx_strand_id
1 'polypeptide(L)'
;MRDFRDAKLMAKTLRQALADRDISLTHSETLEIVARQFGLEQWNILSARIDAAGASRSAIGIEPPMPIFRIFSVEKAMEFYCGFLGFHLDWEHRFGENFPLYCQVSRDGMALHLSEHSGDASPGAKAFVRVANVRAYHAELAGKDYRYMKPGVEEAPWGLEMTVTDPFSNRIAFCEQR
;
A
#
# COMPACT_ATOMS: atom_id res chain seq x y z
N MET A 1 -8.96 -8.88 -1.48
CA MET A 1 -9.87 -8.31 -2.50
C MET A 1 -9.31 -8.72 -3.87
N ARG A 2 -10.13 -9.21 -4.80
CA ARG A 2 -9.65 -9.61 -6.16
C ARG A 2 -9.46 -8.37 -7.03
N ASP A 3 -8.43 -8.35 -7.87
CA ASP A 3 -8.20 -7.26 -8.83
C ASP A 3 -8.06 -7.77 -10.28
N PHE A 4 -7.68 -6.90 -11.21
CA PHE A 4 -7.58 -7.22 -12.64
C PHE A 4 -6.60 -8.36 -12.94
N ARG A 5 -5.65 -8.67 -12.04
CA ARG A 5 -4.72 -9.80 -12.14
C ARG A 5 -5.42 -11.14 -11.95
N ASP A 6 -6.55 -11.16 -11.25
CA ASP A 6 -7.38 -12.36 -11.02
C ASP A 6 -8.41 -12.61 -12.13
N ALA A 7 -8.38 -11.85 -13.23
CA ALA A 7 -9.44 -11.84 -14.23
C ALA A 7 -9.78 -13.22 -14.83
N LYS A 8 -8.79 -14.10 -15.03
CA LYS A 8 -9.04 -15.48 -15.51
C LYS A 8 -9.83 -16.31 -14.48
N LEU A 9 -9.51 -16.16 -13.19
CA LEU A 9 -10.24 -16.81 -12.11
C LEU A 9 -11.66 -16.25 -12.01
N MET A 10 -11.82 -14.93 -12.12
CA MET A 10 -13.13 -14.28 -12.15
C MET A 10 -13.99 -14.79 -13.32
N ALA A 11 -13.42 -14.90 -14.53
CA ALA A 11 -14.12 -15.40 -15.72
C ALA A 11 -14.53 -16.87 -15.58
N LYS A 12 -13.70 -17.69 -14.91
CA LYS A 12 -14.03 -19.08 -14.58
C LYS A 12 -15.18 -19.16 -13.56
N THR A 13 -15.11 -18.37 -12.48
CA THR A 13 -16.18 -18.31 -11.47
C THR A 13 -17.50 -17.84 -12.09
N LEU A 14 -17.46 -16.81 -12.93
CA LEU A 14 -18.63 -16.29 -13.66
C LEU A 14 -19.25 -17.36 -14.55
N ARG A 15 -18.42 -18.08 -15.33
CA ARG A 15 -18.91 -19.15 -16.21
C ARG A 15 -19.62 -20.25 -15.43
N GLN A 16 -19.03 -20.67 -14.30
CA GLN A 16 -19.64 -21.70 -13.47
C GLN A 16 -20.98 -21.25 -12.89
N ALA A 17 -21.02 -20.05 -12.30
CA ALA A 17 -22.24 -19.53 -11.69
C ALA A 17 -23.39 -19.33 -12.68
N LEU A 18 -23.08 -19.06 -13.95
CA LEU A 18 -24.08 -18.97 -15.02
C LEU A 18 -24.50 -20.36 -15.54
N ALA A 19 -23.57 -21.30 -15.64
CA ALA A 19 -23.88 -22.69 -15.99
C ALA A 19 -24.81 -23.34 -14.97
N ASP A 20 -24.63 -23.07 -13.67
CA ASP A 20 -25.51 -23.55 -12.60
C ASP A 20 -26.96 -23.02 -12.71
N ARG A 21 -27.18 -22.03 -13.58
CA ARG A 21 -28.49 -21.42 -13.89
C ARG A 21 -28.95 -21.72 -15.32
N ASP A 22 -28.38 -22.75 -15.95
CA ASP A 22 -28.63 -23.16 -17.34
C ASP A 22 -28.32 -22.06 -18.38
N ILE A 23 -27.45 -21.10 -18.04
CA ILE A 23 -26.96 -20.07 -18.96
C ILE A 23 -25.57 -20.48 -19.46
N SER A 24 -25.50 -20.92 -20.71
CA SER A 24 -24.25 -21.32 -21.34
C SER A 24 -23.54 -20.11 -21.96
N LEU A 25 -22.34 -19.82 -21.46
CA LEU A 25 -21.41 -18.88 -22.10
C LEU A 25 -20.09 -19.60 -22.39
N THR A 26 -19.50 -19.28 -23.54
CA THR A 26 -18.16 -19.70 -23.88
C THR A 26 -17.13 -19.08 -22.94
N HIS A 27 -15.94 -19.67 -22.88
CA HIS A 27 -14.85 -19.08 -22.10
C HIS A 27 -14.46 -17.68 -22.59
N SER A 28 -14.49 -17.44 -23.91
CA SER A 28 -14.17 -16.14 -24.48
C SER A 28 -15.17 -15.08 -24.03
N GLU A 29 -16.46 -15.38 -24.07
CA GLU A 29 -17.51 -14.44 -23.64
C GLU A 29 -17.36 -14.03 -22.17
N THR A 30 -16.99 -14.97 -21.28
CA THR A 30 -16.80 -14.60 -19.87
C THR A 30 -15.55 -13.77 -19.63
N LEU A 31 -14.49 -13.95 -20.44
CA LEU A 31 -13.31 -13.09 -20.42
C LEU A 31 -13.65 -11.67 -20.88
N GLU A 32 -14.45 -11.53 -21.95
CA GLU A 32 -14.91 -10.22 -22.43
C GLU A 32 -15.78 -9.49 -21.39
N ILE A 33 -16.68 -10.20 -20.72
CA ILE A 33 -17.52 -9.62 -19.66
C ILE A 33 -16.64 -9.12 -18.51
N VAL A 34 -15.67 -9.91 -18.07
CA VAL A 34 -14.74 -9.49 -17.01
C VAL A 34 -13.89 -8.30 -17.44
N ALA A 35 -13.42 -8.24 -18.69
CA ALA A 35 -12.68 -7.09 -19.20
C ALA A 35 -13.49 -5.79 -19.11
N ARG A 36 -14.77 -5.85 -19.47
CA ARG A 36 -15.70 -4.71 -19.39
C ARG A 36 -15.98 -4.27 -17.96
N GLN A 37 -15.99 -5.20 -17.00
CA GLN A 37 -16.10 -4.85 -15.57
C GLN A 37 -14.91 -4.00 -15.07
N PHE A 38 -13.75 -4.12 -15.71
CA PHE A 38 -12.57 -3.29 -15.45
C PHE A 38 -12.49 -2.05 -16.36
N GLY A 39 -13.55 -1.74 -17.11
CA GLY A 39 -13.61 -0.57 -18.01
C GLY A 39 -12.81 -0.74 -19.31
N LEU A 40 -12.46 -1.98 -19.68
CA LEU A 40 -11.72 -2.27 -20.91
C LEU A 40 -12.66 -2.89 -21.95
N GLU A 41 -12.55 -2.46 -23.20
CA GLU A 41 -13.47 -2.88 -24.27
C GLU A 41 -13.33 -4.36 -24.64
N GLN A 42 -12.11 -4.89 -24.52
CA GLN A 42 -11.75 -6.22 -24.99
C GLN A 42 -10.84 -6.96 -24.01
N TRP A 43 -10.99 -8.29 -23.96
CA TRP A 43 -10.10 -9.17 -23.20
C TRP A 43 -8.63 -8.98 -23.58
N ASN A 44 -8.30 -8.79 -24.85
CA ASN A 44 -6.90 -8.63 -25.29
C ASN A 44 -6.21 -7.43 -24.62
N ILE A 45 -6.94 -6.34 -24.37
CA ILE A 45 -6.41 -5.16 -23.67
C ILE A 45 -6.15 -5.49 -22.20
N LEU A 46 -7.08 -6.20 -21.55
CA LEU A 46 -6.91 -6.67 -20.18
C LEU A 46 -5.76 -7.69 -20.07
N SER A 47 -5.65 -8.63 -21.00
CA SER A 47 -4.56 -9.61 -21.07
C SER A 47 -3.21 -8.92 -21.21
N ALA A 48 -3.07 -7.97 -22.15
CA ALA A 48 -1.84 -7.21 -22.30
C ALA A 48 -1.46 -6.43 -21.02
N ARG A 49 -2.46 -5.93 -20.28
CA ARG A 49 -2.23 -5.25 -18.99
C ARG A 49 -1.80 -6.24 -17.89
N ILE A 50 -2.37 -7.44 -17.86
CA ILE A 50 -1.94 -8.53 -16.95
C ILE A 50 -0.52 -8.95 -17.30
N ASP A 51 -0.22 -9.13 -18.58
CA ASP A 51 1.08 -9.52 -19.08
C ASP A 51 2.12 -8.43 -18.79
N ALA A 52 1.80 -7.14 -18.97
CA ALA A 52 2.67 -6.03 -18.57
C ALA A 52 2.92 -5.98 -17.05
N ALA A 53 1.90 -6.30 -16.25
CA ALA A 53 2.05 -6.41 -14.80
C ALA A 53 2.88 -7.64 -14.38
N GLY A 54 2.85 -8.73 -15.16
CA GLY A 54 3.59 -9.97 -14.91
C GLY A 54 5.02 -9.97 -15.47
N ALA A 55 5.25 -9.29 -16.59
CA ALA A 55 6.51 -9.29 -17.33
C ALA A 55 7.68 -8.61 -16.58
N SER A 56 7.40 -7.92 -15.47
CA SER A 56 8.42 -7.28 -14.64
C SER A 56 8.94 -8.16 -13.49
N ARG A 57 8.43 -9.36 -13.27
CA ARG A 57 8.97 -10.23 -12.21
C ARG A 57 10.12 -11.05 -12.76
N SER A 58 11.36 -10.68 -12.41
CA SER A 58 12.51 -11.58 -12.59
C SER A 58 12.21 -12.92 -11.92
N ALA A 59 12.86 -14.01 -12.35
CA ALA A 59 12.73 -15.31 -11.69
C ALA A 59 13.08 -15.25 -10.18
N ILE A 60 13.84 -14.24 -9.76
CA ILE A 60 14.19 -13.99 -8.37
C ILE A 60 13.07 -13.23 -7.64
N GLY A 61 12.39 -12.30 -8.31
CA GLY A 61 11.20 -11.62 -7.76
C GLY A 61 11.49 -10.74 -6.53
N ILE A 62 12.62 -10.01 -6.50
CA ILE A 62 12.94 -9.10 -5.39
C ILE A 62 11.93 -7.95 -5.35
N GLU A 63 11.26 -7.81 -4.21
CA GLU A 63 10.32 -6.72 -3.93
C GLU A 63 11.00 -5.60 -3.11
N PRO A 64 10.43 -4.38 -3.06
CA PRO A 64 10.95 -3.32 -2.22
C PRO A 64 11.07 -3.76 -0.75
N PRO A 65 12.12 -3.34 -0.03
CA PRO A 65 12.27 -3.68 1.38
C PRO A 65 11.16 -3.03 2.19
N MET A 66 10.77 -3.69 3.29
CA MET A 66 9.87 -3.14 4.29
C MET A 66 10.68 -2.56 5.46
N PRO A 67 10.70 -1.24 5.66
CA PRO A 67 11.34 -0.65 6.83
C PRO A 67 10.68 -1.11 8.13
N ILE A 68 11.50 -1.37 9.14
CA ILE A 68 11.06 -1.59 10.51
C ILE A 68 11.38 -0.33 11.33
N PHE A 69 10.36 0.31 11.87
CA PHE A 69 10.51 1.50 12.71
C PHE A 69 10.32 1.16 14.19
N ARG A 70 11.24 1.69 15.00
CA ARG A 70 11.21 1.51 16.45
C ARG A 70 10.17 2.44 17.06
N ILE A 71 9.19 1.89 17.77
CA ILE A 71 8.11 2.64 18.45
C ILE A 71 8.09 2.38 19.96
N PHE A 72 7.78 3.38 20.79
CA PHE A 72 7.82 3.22 22.25
C PHE A 72 6.45 3.28 22.93
N SER A 73 5.39 3.48 22.15
CA SER A 73 4.01 3.49 22.61
C SER A 73 3.08 3.13 21.44
N VAL A 74 2.33 2.03 21.57
CA VAL A 74 1.36 1.63 20.54
C VAL A 74 0.30 2.69 20.31
N GLU A 75 -0.23 3.29 21.38
CA GLU A 75 -1.24 4.34 21.27
C GLU A 75 -0.74 5.52 20.42
N LYS A 76 0.45 6.03 20.72
CA LYS A 76 1.06 7.13 19.96
C LYS A 76 1.43 6.74 18.54
N ALA A 77 1.82 5.49 18.32
CA ALA A 77 2.06 4.97 16.99
C ALA A 77 0.76 4.95 16.16
N MET A 78 -0.33 4.41 16.70
CA MET A 78 -1.61 4.34 15.98
C MET A 78 -2.24 5.71 15.74
N GLU A 79 -2.14 6.64 16.69
CA GLU A 79 -2.53 8.05 16.51
C GLU A 79 -1.81 8.66 15.31
N PHE A 80 -0.49 8.46 15.20
CA PHE A 80 0.31 9.06 14.15
C PHE A 80 0.20 8.34 12.81
N TYR A 81 0.50 7.04 12.75
CA TYR A 81 0.55 6.28 11.51
C TYR A 81 -0.86 6.06 10.93
N CYS A 82 -1.82 5.61 11.74
CA CYS A 82 -3.16 5.32 11.25
C CYS A 82 -4.04 6.58 11.22
N GLY A 83 -4.06 7.34 12.32
CA GLY A 83 -4.87 8.57 12.40
C GLY A 83 -4.37 9.68 11.48
N PHE A 84 -3.16 10.19 11.73
CA PHE A 84 -2.61 11.32 11.00
C PHE A 84 -2.15 10.96 9.59
N LEU A 85 -1.31 9.94 9.43
CA LEU A 85 -0.80 9.56 8.10
C LEU A 85 -1.77 8.68 7.29
N GLY A 86 -2.90 8.25 7.87
CA GLY A 86 -3.95 7.53 7.14
C GLY A 86 -3.58 6.11 6.73
N PHE A 87 -2.64 5.47 7.42
CA PHE A 87 -2.37 4.05 7.22
C PHE A 87 -3.48 3.17 7.80
N HIS A 88 -3.56 1.95 7.29
CA HIS A 88 -4.36 0.88 7.86
C HIS A 88 -3.46 -0.09 8.60
N LEU A 89 -3.92 -0.54 9.77
CA LEU A 89 -3.30 -1.65 10.48
C LEU A 89 -3.67 -2.95 9.78
N ASP A 90 -2.68 -3.69 9.29
CA ASP A 90 -2.91 -4.93 8.55
C ASP A 90 -3.01 -6.12 9.51
N TRP A 91 -2.10 -6.20 10.47
CA TRP A 91 -2.04 -7.27 11.47
C TRP A 91 -1.16 -6.87 12.67
N GLU A 92 -1.34 -7.59 13.78
CA GLU A 92 -0.57 -7.44 15.01
C GLU A 92 -0.01 -8.78 15.48
N HIS A 93 1.13 -8.74 16.14
CA HIS A 93 1.73 -9.89 16.80
C HIS A 93 2.31 -9.50 18.17
N ARG A 94 2.04 -10.34 19.17
CA ARG A 94 2.66 -10.33 20.50
C ARG A 94 2.92 -11.77 20.93
N PHE A 95 4.02 -12.01 21.65
CA PHE A 95 4.31 -13.32 22.24
C PHE A 95 3.47 -13.64 23.50
N GLY A 96 2.70 -12.67 24.00
CA GLY A 96 1.78 -12.79 25.12
C GLY A 96 1.19 -11.42 25.49
N GLU A 97 0.27 -11.38 26.45
CA GLU A 97 -0.48 -10.15 26.80
C GLU A 97 0.43 -9.00 27.22
N ASN A 98 1.53 -9.29 27.93
CA ASN A 98 2.48 -8.29 28.42
C ASN A 98 3.82 -8.29 27.63
N PHE A 99 3.76 -8.56 26.33
CA PHE A 99 4.94 -8.53 25.44
C PHE A 99 4.87 -7.37 24.44
N PRO A 100 6.04 -6.88 23.97
CA PRO A 100 6.09 -5.82 22.96
C PRO A 100 5.30 -6.17 21.69
N LEU A 101 4.74 -5.15 21.04
CA LEU A 101 4.07 -5.27 19.75
C LEU A 101 5.08 -5.38 18.60
N TYR A 102 4.77 -6.24 17.65
CA TYR A 102 5.23 -6.15 16.26
C TYR A 102 3.99 -6.06 15.37
N CYS A 103 3.90 -5.06 14.50
CA CYS A 103 2.75 -4.93 13.60
C CYS A 103 3.16 -4.40 12.22
N GLN A 104 2.25 -4.55 11.25
CA GLN A 104 2.38 -3.94 9.94
C GLN A 104 1.26 -2.93 9.72
N VAL A 105 1.64 -1.81 9.11
CA VAL A 105 0.70 -0.82 8.60
C VAL A 105 0.93 -0.60 7.11
N SER A 106 -0.15 -0.41 6.34
CA SER A 106 -0.08 -0.15 4.90
C SER A 106 -0.93 1.04 4.47
N ARG A 107 -0.48 1.71 3.41
CA ARG A 107 -1.23 2.74 2.69
C ARG A 107 -0.82 2.73 1.24
N ASP A 108 -1.79 2.60 0.34
CA ASP A 108 -1.55 2.49 -1.11
C ASP A 108 -0.52 1.39 -1.43
N GLY A 109 0.60 1.75 -2.06
CA GLY A 109 1.71 0.83 -2.37
C GLY A 109 2.80 0.75 -1.30
N MET A 110 2.62 1.40 -0.15
CA MET A 110 3.61 1.49 0.93
C MET A 110 3.22 0.61 2.11
N ALA A 111 4.16 -0.17 2.61
CA ALA A 111 4.00 -0.96 3.84
C ALA A 111 5.20 -0.74 4.77
N LEU A 112 4.92 -0.65 6.07
CA LEU A 112 5.90 -0.45 7.14
C LEU A 112 5.66 -1.47 8.25
N HIS A 113 6.73 -1.93 8.89
CA HIS A 113 6.65 -2.62 10.17
C HIS A 113 6.95 -1.66 11.32
N LEU A 114 6.20 -1.78 12.40
CA LEU A 114 6.40 -1.03 13.63
C LEU A 114 6.72 -2.03 14.74
N SER A 115 7.77 -1.76 15.51
CA SER A 115 8.25 -2.68 16.56
C SER A 115 8.49 -1.97 17.89
N GLU A 116 7.88 -2.49 18.95
CA GLU A 116 8.23 -2.17 20.35
C GLU A 116 9.44 -2.97 20.84
N HIS A 117 9.93 -3.96 20.09
CA HIS A 117 11.08 -4.77 20.46
C HIS A 117 12.38 -3.98 20.32
N SER A 118 13.19 -3.95 21.39
CA SER A 118 14.47 -3.22 21.42
C SER A 118 15.55 -3.78 20.48
N GLY A 119 15.44 -5.04 20.06
CA GLY A 119 16.41 -5.72 19.21
C GLY A 119 16.18 -5.55 17.70
N ASP A 120 14.99 -5.10 17.29
CA ASP A 120 14.60 -5.11 15.88
C ASP A 120 15.11 -3.90 15.09
N ALA A 121 15.07 -2.72 15.71
CA ALA A 121 15.40 -1.46 15.07
C ALA A 121 15.93 -0.43 16.08
N SER A 122 16.66 0.55 15.57
CA SER A 122 17.06 1.74 16.33
C SER A 122 16.09 2.90 16.07
N PRO A 123 15.82 3.75 17.07
CA PRO A 123 15.04 4.97 16.85
C PRO A 123 15.78 5.95 15.93
N GLY A 124 15.06 6.80 15.21
CA GLY A 124 15.65 7.86 14.39
C GLY A 124 15.92 7.49 12.93
N ALA A 125 15.46 6.32 12.47
CA ALA A 125 15.61 5.87 11.08
C ALA A 125 14.92 6.83 10.10
N LYS A 126 15.38 6.86 8.83
CA LYS A 126 14.71 7.61 7.75
C LYS A 126 14.33 6.65 6.62
N ALA A 127 13.06 6.63 6.24
CA ALA A 127 12.60 6.04 4.98
C ALA A 127 12.43 7.13 3.92
N PHE A 128 12.84 6.84 2.69
CA PHE A 128 12.60 7.70 1.53
C PHE A 128 11.59 6.99 0.63
N VAL A 129 10.48 7.65 0.33
CA VAL A 129 9.33 7.06 -0.33
C VAL A 129 8.96 7.90 -1.53
N ARG A 130 8.90 7.30 -2.71
CA ARG A 130 8.43 7.97 -3.91
C ARG A 130 6.92 8.10 -3.87
N VAL A 131 6.40 9.29 -4.15
CA VAL A 131 4.97 9.56 -4.27
C VAL A 131 4.67 10.24 -5.60
N ALA A 132 3.47 10.01 -6.12
CA ALA A 132 3.05 10.59 -7.39
C ALA A 132 2.60 12.06 -7.27
N ASN A 133 2.13 12.49 -6.10
CA ASN A 133 1.60 13.83 -5.87
C ASN A 133 1.78 14.26 -4.40
N VAL A 134 2.93 14.85 -4.07
CA VAL A 134 3.25 15.23 -2.68
C VAL A 134 2.40 16.41 -2.22
N ARG A 135 2.00 17.31 -3.12
CA ARG A 135 1.17 18.48 -2.78
C ARG A 135 -0.25 18.09 -2.38
N ALA A 136 -0.85 17.11 -3.08
CA ALA A 136 -2.16 16.57 -2.70
C ALA A 136 -2.09 15.92 -1.32
N TYR A 137 -1.05 15.12 -1.05
CA TYR A 137 -0.90 14.49 0.24
C TYR A 137 -0.64 15.50 1.37
N HIS A 138 0.18 16.52 1.11
CA HIS A 138 0.35 17.65 2.03
C HIS A 138 -0.99 18.33 2.38
N ALA A 139 -1.84 18.60 1.37
CA ALA A 139 -3.15 19.21 1.60
C ALA A 139 -4.07 18.32 2.46
N GLU A 140 -4.04 17.00 2.25
CA GLU A 140 -4.75 16.05 3.11
C GLU A 140 -4.28 16.14 4.57
N LEU A 141 -2.96 16.10 4.80
CA LEU A 141 -2.40 16.18 6.16
C LEU A 141 -2.71 17.52 6.83
N ALA A 142 -2.66 18.63 6.08
CA ALA A 142 -3.03 19.94 6.58
C ALA A 142 -4.50 20.00 7.02
N GLY A 143 -5.41 19.35 6.26
CA GLY A 143 -6.84 19.27 6.59
C GLY A 143 -7.16 18.50 7.88
N LYS A 144 -6.25 17.63 8.35
CA LYS A 144 -6.41 16.90 9.62
C LYS A 144 -6.10 17.75 10.85
N ASP A 145 -5.55 18.95 10.67
CA ASP A 145 -5.15 19.88 11.72
C ASP A 145 -4.39 19.23 12.89
N TYR A 146 -3.50 18.28 12.59
CA TYR A 146 -2.83 17.50 13.62
C TYR A 146 -1.95 18.38 14.52
N ARG A 147 -2.11 18.22 15.84
CA ARG A 147 -1.54 19.12 16.85
C ARG A 147 -0.02 19.16 16.86
N TYR A 148 0.62 18.02 16.60
CA TYR A 148 2.07 17.85 16.82
C TYR A 148 2.91 18.06 15.56
N MET A 149 2.30 18.23 14.39
CA MET A 149 3.04 18.33 13.12
C MET A 149 2.28 19.11 12.05
N LYS A 150 2.99 20.01 11.37
CA LYS A 150 2.56 20.75 10.16
C LYS A 150 3.67 20.63 9.11
N PRO A 151 3.76 19.51 8.38
CA PRO A 151 4.88 19.26 7.48
C PRO A 151 4.79 20.23 6.28
N GLY A 152 5.93 20.73 5.82
CA GLY A 152 6.01 21.57 4.62
C GLY A 152 6.45 20.77 3.39
N VAL A 153 6.19 21.31 2.20
CA VAL A 153 6.75 20.81 0.94
C VAL A 153 7.92 21.71 0.54
N GLU A 154 9.09 21.11 0.33
CA GLU A 154 10.33 21.79 -0.03
C GLU A 154 10.74 21.42 -1.47
N GLU A 155 11.40 22.36 -2.16
CA GLU A 155 12.06 22.07 -3.44
C GLU A 155 13.47 21.54 -3.20
N ALA A 156 13.73 20.33 -3.68
CA ALA A 156 15.04 19.69 -3.68
C ALA A 156 15.56 19.53 -5.13
N PRO A 157 16.87 19.31 -5.34
CA PRO A 157 17.43 19.10 -6.68
C PRO A 157 16.78 17.95 -7.49
N TRP A 158 16.20 16.96 -6.81
CA TRP A 158 15.56 15.78 -7.41
C TRP A 158 14.04 15.86 -7.50
N GLY A 159 13.39 16.87 -6.91
CA GLY A 159 11.93 16.96 -6.89
C GLY A 159 11.37 17.72 -5.70
N LEU A 160 10.09 17.51 -5.42
CA LEU A 160 9.41 18.05 -4.26
C LEU A 160 9.48 17.03 -3.12
N GLU A 161 9.85 17.45 -1.91
CA GLU A 161 9.94 16.59 -0.73
C GLU A 161 9.09 17.13 0.42
N MET A 162 8.34 16.25 1.08
CA MET A 162 7.67 16.51 2.34
C MET A 162 8.17 15.48 3.36
N THR A 163 8.77 15.94 4.45
CA THR A 163 9.22 15.05 5.53
C THR A 163 8.29 15.13 6.73
N VAL A 164 7.91 13.96 7.25
CA VAL A 164 7.24 13.82 8.55
C VAL A 164 8.18 13.13 9.54
N THR A 165 8.04 13.47 10.82
CA THR A 165 8.78 12.85 11.93
C THR A 165 7.78 12.28 12.91
N ASP A 166 7.87 10.98 13.19
CA ASP A 166 6.98 10.32 14.13
C ASP A 166 7.33 10.69 15.59
N PRO A 167 6.48 10.31 16.58
CA PRO A 167 6.74 10.57 18.00
C PRO A 167 8.01 9.93 18.57
N PHE A 168 8.69 9.06 17.80
CA PHE A 168 9.84 8.27 18.19
C PHE A 168 11.09 8.65 17.39
N SER A 169 11.05 9.82 16.73
CA SER A 169 12.10 10.41 15.87
C SER A 169 12.37 9.70 14.53
N ASN A 170 11.60 8.67 14.16
CA ASN A 170 11.67 8.10 12.82
C ASN A 170 11.14 9.11 11.80
N ARG A 171 11.70 9.11 10.59
CA ARG A 171 11.39 10.07 9.53
C ARG A 171 10.92 9.37 8.28
N ILE A 172 9.90 9.92 7.62
CA ILE A 172 9.50 9.51 6.28
C ILE A 172 9.58 10.73 5.38
N ALA A 173 10.43 10.66 4.36
CA ALA A 173 10.49 11.65 3.28
C ALA A 173 9.65 11.16 2.11
N PHE A 174 8.52 11.82 1.87
CA PHE A 174 7.69 11.61 0.69
C PHE A 174 8.20 12.51 -0.42
N CYS A 175 8.68 11.91 -1.52
CA CYS A 175 9.29 12.63 -2.61
C CYS A 175 8.57 12.40 -3.94
N GLU A 176 8.11 13.49 -4.55
CA GLU A 176 7.65 13.53 -5.93
C GLU A 176 8.83 13.95 -6.82
N GLN A 177 9.39 12.97 -7.54
CA GLN A 177 10.53 13.21 -8.45
C GLN A 177 10.07 13.83 -9.77
N ARG A 178 10.92 14.70 -10.33
CA ARG A 178 10.70 15.35 -11.64
C ARG A 178 10.90 14.39 -12.81
#